data_AF-A0A812JF17-F1
#
_entry.id   AF-A0A812JF17-F1
#
_cell.length_a   1.000
_cell.length_b   1.000
_cell.length_c   1.000
_cell.angle_alpha   90.00
_cell.angle_beta   90.00
_cell.angle_gamma   90.00
#
_symmetry.space_group_name_H-M   'P 1'
#
loop_
_entity.id
_entity.type
_entity.pdbx_description
1 polymer ?
#
loop_
_entity_poly.entity_id
_entity_poly.type
_entity_poly.pdbx_seq_one_letter_code
_entity_poly.pdbx_strand_id
1 'polypeptide(L)'
;MTEPGESAVSIYQNGFFPSKAAKGDANFGDGVYVSRYIGYAATYAKPVEVRLLSGVAKVQVAWQVAVRPGSFRKANDNIWVVPDPADVRFYGLLIKEAK
;
A
#
# COMPACT_ATOMS: atom_id res chain seq x y z
N MET A 1 -5.33 -4.37 12.64
CA MET A 1 -5.43 -4.02 11.21
C MET A 1 -6.69 -4.69 10.72
N THR A 2 -7.71 -3.88 10.41
CA THR A 2 -8.97 -4.25 9.75
C THR A 2 -8.67 -4.85 8.38
N GLU A 3 -9.57 -5.67 7.84
CA GLU A 3 -9.31 -6.60 6.74
C GLU A 3 -8.68 -5.92 5.50
N PRO A 4 -7.86 -6.61 4.68
CA PRO A 4 -7.20 -6.01 3.51
C PRO A 4 -8.14 -5.28 2.54
N GLY A 5 -9.39 -5.75 2.42
CA GLY A 5 -10.43 -5.08 1.63
C GLY A 5 -10.87 -3.73 2.21
N GLU A 6 -10.88 -3.60 3.54
CA GLU A 6 -11.20 -2.34 4.24
C GLU A 6 -10.08 -1.32 4.07
N SER A 7 -8.83 -1.78 3.91
CA SER A 7 -7.67 -0.91 3.71
C SER A 7 -7.72 -0.19 2.36
N ALA A 8 -8.09 -0.85 1.26
CA ALA A 8 -8.14 -0.20 -0.06
C ALA A 8 -9.27 0.85 -0.15
N VAL A 9 -10.47 0.52 0.33
CA VAL A 9 -11.60 1.47 0.37
C VAL A 9 -11.29 2.65 1.28
N SER A 10 -10.75 2.38 2.48
CA SER A 10 -10.38 3.44 3.42
C SER A 10 -9.29 4.35 2.87
N ILE A 11 -8.29 3.78 2.19
CA ILE A 11 -7.23 4.54 1.53
C ILE A 11 -7.81 5.42 0.41
N TYR A 12 -8.72 4.88 -0.42
CA TYR A 12 -9.40 5.67 -1.46
C TYR A 12 -10.20 6.85 -0.88
N GLN A 13 -10.90 6.63 0.24
CA GLN A 13 -11.76 7.64 0.87
C GLN A 13 -10.99 8.69 1.68
N ASN A 14 -9.94 8.26 2.40
CA ASN A 14 -9.31 9.04 3.46
C ASN A 14 -7.82 9.35 3.19
N GLY A 15 -7.25 8.82 2.11
CA GLY A 15 -5.82 8.91 1.85
C GLY A 15 -5.00 7.83 2.57
N PHE A 16 -3.67 7.93 2.45
CA PHE A 16 -2.78 6.98 3.10
C PHE A 16 -2.71 7.23 4.60
N PHE A 17 -2.63 6.14 5.37
CA PHE A 17 -2.42 6.20 6.81
C PHE A 17 -0.96 5.90 7.13
N PRO A 18 -0.31 6.67 8.02
CA PRO A 18 1.02 6.33 8.46
C PRO A 18 0.92 5.04 9.28
N SER A 19 1.81 4.09 8.99
CA SER A 19 2.06 2.99 9.90
C SER A 19 2.55 3.60 11.20
N LYS A 20 1.81 3.38 12.28
CA LYS A 20 2.23 3.74 13.63
C LYS A 20 2.98 2.56 14.20
N ALA A 21 4.13 2.81 14.82
CA ALA A 21 4.88 1.82 15.57
C ALA A 21 4.08 1.27 16.78
N ALA A 22 3.06 0.46 16.53
CA ALA A 22 2.54 -0.46 17.52
C ALA A 22 3.59 -1.56 17.67
N LYS A 23 4.48 -1.40 18.67
CA LYS A 23 5.42 -2.39 19.23
C LYS A 23 5.59 -3.66 18.37
N GLY A 24 6.49 -3.63 17.38
CA GLY A 24 6.96 -4.84 16.71
C GLY A 24 7.22 -4.71 15.20
N ASP A 25 6.34 -4.02 14.45
CA ASP A 25 6.34 -4.16 12.98
C ASP A 25 6.81 -2.92 12.20
N ALA A 26 6.89 -1.75 12.85
CA ALA A 26 7.43 -0.54 12.22
C ALA A 26 8.97 -0.48 12.33
N ASN A 27 9.67 -1.40 11.67
CA ASN A 27 11.13 -1.53 11.72
C ASN A 27 11.91 -0.29 11.28
N PHE A 28 11.23 0.69 10.68
CA PHE A 28 11.84 1.86 10.07
C PHE A 28 11.24 3.18 10.56
N GLY A 29 10.42 3.19 11.62
CA GLY A 29 9.77 4.40 12.16
C GLY A 29 8.45 4.78 11.48
N ASP A 30 7.78 5.81 12.00
CA ASP A 30 6.44 6.18 11.56
C ASP A 30 6.42 6.77 10.13
N GLY A 31 5.38 6.42 9.36
CA GLY A 31 5.15 6.97 8.02
C GLY A 31 4.45 6.00 7.07
N VAL A 32 4.27 6.43 5.82
CA VAL A 32 3.77 5.60 4.72
C VAL A 32 4.95 4.89 4.05
N TYR A 33 4.86 3.57 3.94
CA TYR A 33 5.91 2.73 3.40
C TYR A 33 5.64 2.51 1.92
N VAL A 34 6.57 2.92 1.06
CA VAL A 34 6.44 2.80 -0.39
C VAL A 34 7.66 2.09 -0.97
N SER A 35 7.51 1.48 -2.13
CA SER A 35 8.60 0.82 -2.86
C SER A 35 8.62 1.27 -4.30
N ARG A 36 9.84 1.40 -4.85
CA ARG A 36 10.03 1.56 -6.30
C ARG A 36 9.89 0.25 -7.07
N TYR A 37 9.90 -0.89 -6.39
CA TYR A 37 9.90 -2.20 -7.01
C TYR A 37 8.55 -2.87 -6.80
N ILE A 38 7.78 -2.99 -7.88
CA ILE A 38 6.45 -3.60 -7.84
C ILE A 38 6.47 -5.02 -7.27
N GLY A 39 7.52 -5.81 -7.58
CA GLY A 39 7.67 -7.16 -7.05
C GLY A 39 7.78 -7.21 -5.53
N TYR A 40 8.45 -6.22 -4.92
CA TYR A 40 8.54 -6.11 -3.47
C TYR A 40 7.22 -5.62 -2.86
N ALA A 41 6.63 -4.56 -3.42
CA ALA A 41 5.35 -4.03 -2.97
C ALA A 41 4.22 -5.09 -3.04
N ALA A 42 4.23 -5.93 -4.08
CA ALA A 42 3.24 -6.99 -4.27
C ALA A 42 3.25 -8.04 -3.16
N THR A 43 4.36 -8.21 -2.42
CA THR A 43 4.41 -9.15 -1.28
C THR A 43 3.50 -8.70 -0.12
N TYR A 44 3.15 -7.41 -0.07
CA TYR A 44 2.21 -6.83 0.91
C TYR A 44 0.76 -6.81 0.39
N ALA A 45 0.54 -6.99 -0.91
CA ALA A 45 -0.77 -7.00 -1.53
C ALA A 45 -1.42 -8.40 -1.42
N LYS A 46 -2.05 -8.69 -0.27
CA LYS A 46 -2.75 -9.97 -0.07
C LYS A 46 -3.92 -10.11 -1.07
N PRO A 47 -4.14 -11.31 -1.65
CA PRO A 47 -5.32 -11.56 -2.47
C PRO A 47 -6.62 -11.31 -1.68
N VAL A 48 -7.61 -10.73 -2.34
CA VAL A 48 -8.96 -10.51 -1.83
C VAL A 48 -9.98 -11.12 -2.79
N GLU A 49 -11.08 -11.65 -2.26
CA GLU A 49 -12.18 -12.16 -3.08
C GLU A 49 -13.07 -11.02 -3.56
N VAL A 50 -13.38 -11.01 -4.85
CA VAL A 50 -14.25 -10.04 -5.49
C VAL A 50 -15.35 -10.80 -6.23
N ARG A 51 -16.61 -10.42 -5.98
CA ARG A 51 -17.74 -10.91 -6.77
C ARG A 51 -17.80 -10.17 -8.10
N LEU A 52 -17.66 -10.92 -9.17
CA LEU A 52 -17.85 -10.50 -10.55
C LEU A 52 -19.20 -11.02 -11.06
N LEU A 53 -19.65 -10.50 -12.20
CA LEU A 53 -20.83 -11.04 -12.89
C LEU A 53 -20.66 -12.52 -13.29
N SER A 54 -19.41 -12.95 -13.52
CA SER A 54 -19.05 -14.31 -13.92
C SER A 54 -18.79 -15.28 -12.75
N GLY A 55 -18.81 -14.81 -11.50
CA GLY A 55 -18.49 -15.63 -10.32
C GLY A 55 -17.62 -14.90 -9.31
N VAL A 56 -16.90 -15.65 -8.48
CA VAL A 56 -15.94 -15.10 -7.51
C VAL A 56 -14.53 -15.22 -8.08
N ALA A 57 -13.78 -14.12 -8.10
CA ALA A 57 -12.37 -14.11 -8.45
C ALA A 57 -11.52 -13.67 -7.25
N LYS A 58 -10.30 -14.20 -7.15
CA LYS A 58 -9.30 -13.68 -6.21
C LYS A 58 -8.42 -12.70 -6.94
N VAL A 59 -8.25 -11.51 -6.40
CA VAL A 59 -7.41 -10.45 -7.01
C VAL A 59 -6.44 -9.90 -6.00
N GLN A 60 -5.23 -9.58 -6.44
CA GLN A 60 -4.29 -8.75 -5.70
C GLN A 60 -4.39 -7.31 -6.21
N VAL A 61 -4.39 -6.38 -5.26
CA VAL A 61 -4.53 -4.95 -5.52
C VAL A 61 -3.32 -4.22 -4.94
N ALA A 62 -2.64 -3.42 -5.76
CA ALA A 62 -1.54 -2.57 -5.34
C ALA A 62 -1.74 -1.13 -5.81
N TRP A 63 -1.44 -0.16 -4.94
CA TRP A 63 -1.50 1.25 -5.28
C TRP A 63 -0.25 1.69 -6.02
N GLN A 64 -0.43 2.34 -7.17
CA GLN A 64 0.60 3.17 -7.77
C GLN A 64 0.47 4.58 -7.19
N VAL A 65 1.58 5.11 -6.69
CA VAL A 65 1.60 6.38 -5.97
C VAL A 65 2.64 7.34 -6.56
N ALA A 66 2.36 8.64 -6.44
CA ALA A 66 3.32 9.70 -6.65
C ALA A 66 3.73 10.28 -5.30
N VAL A 67 5.05 10.35 -5.04
CA VAL A 67 5.61 10.90 -3.80
C VAL A 67 6.19 12.27 -4.08
N ARG A 68 5.96 13.25 -3.20
CA ARG A 68 6.58 14.58 -3.31
C ARG A 68 8.11 14.44 -3.34
N PRO A 69 8.82 15.09 -4.28
CA PRO A 69 10.28 15.05 -4.29
C PRO A 69 10.86 15.57 -2.97
N GLY A 70 11.80 14.82 -2.38
CA GLY A 70 12.48 15.19 -1.14
C GLY A 70 11.71 14.93 0.16
N SER A 71 10.44 14.49 0.12
CA SER A 71 9.66 14.21 1.33
C SER A 71 9.85 12.82 1.92
N PHE A 72 10.72 12.01 1.34
CA PHE A 72 10.92 10.62 1.73
C PHE A 72 12.36 10.38 2.17
N ARG A 73 12.55 9.35 3.00
CA ARG A 73 13.88 8.79 3.29
C ARG A 73 13.94 7.34 2.88
N LYS A 74 15.11 6.91 2.41
CA LYS A 74 15.38 5.51 2.13
C LYS A 74 15.57 4.76 3.46
N ALA A 75 14.72 3.77 3.72
CA ALA A 75 14.85 2.92 4.90
C ALA A 75 15.74 1.70 4.64
N ASN A 76 15.58 1.09 3.47
CA ASN A 76 16.50 0.07 2.93
C ASN A 76 16.44 0.09 1.39
N ASP A 77 17.02 -0.91 0.72
CA ASP A 77 17.03 -0.95 -0.74
C ASP A 77 15.63 -1.01 -1.38
N ASN A 78 14.67 -1.61 -0.69
CA ASN A 78 13.33 -1.84 -1.20
C ASN A 78 12.28 -0.87 -0.66
N ILE A 79 12.51 -0.24 0.49
CA ILE A 79 11.53 0.56 1.23
C ILE A 79 11.99 2.01 1.35
N TRP A 80 11.10 2.91 0.99
CA TRP A 80 11.13 4.32 1.35
C TRP A 80 10.02 4.61 2.36
N VAL A 81 10.30 5.49 3.31
CA VAL A 81 9.33 5.95 4.30
C VAL A 81 9.04 7.42 4.02
N VAL A 82 7.75 7.73 3.85
CA VAL A 82 7.23 9.09 3.69
C VAL A 82 6.58 9.49 5.02
N PRO A 83 7.19 10.39 5.81
CA PRO A 83 6.69 10.70 7.16
C PRO A 83 5.31 11.38 7.15
N ASP A 84 5.07 12.30 6.21
CA ASP A 84 3.79 12.97 6.03
C ASP A 84 2.97 12.25 4.94
N PRO A 85 1.81 11.64 5.27
CA PRO A 85 0.96 11.00 4.28
C PRO A 85 0.43 11.96 3.20
N ALA A 86 0.34 13.27 3.46
CA ALA A 86 -0.10 14.26 2.47
C ALA A 86 0.89 14.38 1.29
N ASP A 87 2.12 13.92 1.47
CA ASP A 87 3.14 13.86 0.43
C ASP A 87 3.05 12.61 -0.47
N VAL A 88 2.07 11.73 -0.21
CA VAL A 88 1.76 10.57 -1.05
C VAL A 88 0.41 10.78 -1.72
N ARG A 89 0.40 10.79 -3.06
CA ARG A 89 -0.82 10.92 -3.86
C ARG A 89 -1.10 9.65 -4.64
N PHE A 90 -2.38 9.31 -4.77
CA PHE A 90 -2.81 8.27 -5.69
C PHE A 90 -2.45 8.65 -7.12
N TYR A 91 -1.89 7.68 -7.83
CA TYR A 91 -1.66 7.80 -9.26
C TYR A 91 -2.45 6.75 -10.04
N GLY A 92 -2.58 5.54 -9.50
CA GLY A 92 -3.35 4.47 -10.12
C GLY A 92 -3.53 3.25 -9.24
N LEU A 93 -4.30 2.30 -9.74
CA LEU A 93 -4.55 1.00 -9.12
C LEU A 93 -4.08 -0.10 -10.05
N LEU A 94 -3.22 -0.97 -9.55
CA LEU A 94 -2.77 -2.18 -10.26
C LEU A 94 -3.59 -3.35 -9.73
N ILE A 95 -4.26 -4.05 -10.64
CA ILE A 95 -5.10 -5.21 -10.32
C ILE A 95 -4.54 -6.40 -11.08
N LYS A 96 -4.37 -7.52 -10.38
CA LYS A 96 -3.94 -8.78 -10.95
C LYS A 96 -4.79 -9.90 -10.39
N GLU A 97 -5.26 -10.80 -11.26
CA GLU A 97 -5.90 -12.04 -10.80
C GLU A 97 -4.88 -12.93 -10.08
N ALA A 98 -5.23 -13.34 -8.86
CA ALA A 98 -4.43 -14.25 -8.06
C ALA A 98 -4.69 -15.68 -8.55
N LYS A 99 -3.62 -16.46 -8.69
CA LYS A 99 -3.71 -17.89 -8.98
C LYS A 99 -4.07 -18.67 -7.72
#